data_AF-A0A938M430-F1
#
_entry.id   AF-A0A938M430-F1
#
_cell.length_a   1.000
_cell.length_b   1.000
_cell.length_c   1.000
_cell.angle_alpha   90.00
_cell.angle_beta   90.00
_cell.angle_gamma   90.00
#
_symmetry.space_group_name_H-M   'P 1'
#
loop_
_entity.id
_entity.type
_entity.pdbx_description
1 polymer ?
#
loop_
_entity_poly.entity_id
_entity_poly.type
_entity_poly.pdbx_seq_one_letter_code
_entity_poly.pdbx_strand_id
1 'polypeptide(L)' 'MAANPHLRTSAAVELYRAGKVTLSRGAEIAGLDLEASKERLAERNVPILVEEPPEDVRAGAETIRGLWGTR' A
#
# COMPACT_ATOMS: atom_id res chain seq x y z
N MET A 1 28.89 -6.04 -0.47
CA MET A 1 28.23 -5.81 -1.77
C MET A 1 26.85 -5.25 -1.51
N ALA A 2 26.55 -4.03 -1.95
CA ALA A 2 25.17 -3.55 -1.93
C ALA A 2 24.38 -4.31 -3.00
N ALA A 3 23.30 -4.99 -2.60
CA ALA A 3 22.41 -5.64 -3.57
C ALA A 3 21.83 -4.59 -4.53
N ASN A 4 21.73 -4.93 -5.83
CA ASN A 4 21.19 -4.05 -6.86
C ASN A 4 19.84 -3.47 -6.39
N PRO A 5 19.66 -2.13 -6.38
CA PRO A 5 18.42 -1.49 -5.92
C PRO A 5 17.15 -2.07 -6.55
N HIS A 6 17.19 -2.40 -7.85
CA HIS A 6 16.04 -3.00 -8.54
C HIS A 6 15.69 -4.39 -8.00
N LEU A 7 16.69 -5.20 -7.67
CA LEU A 7 16.48 -6.52 -7.05
C LEU A 7 15.87 -6.38 -5.65
N ARG A 8 16.30 -5.39 -4.87
CA ARG A 8 15.74 -5.11 -3.54
C ARG A 8 14.26 -4.71 -3.63
N THR A 9 13.91 -3.80 -4.54
CA THR A 9 12.51 -3.40 -4.76
C THR A 9 11.66 -4.58 -5.23
N SER A 10 12.16 -5.40 -6.17
CA SER A 10 11.41 -6.57 -6.64
C SER A 10 11.19 -7.58 -5.52
N ALA A 11 12.22 -7.87 -4.72
CA ALA A 11 12.10 -8.77 -3.58
C ALA A 11 11.13 -8.25 -2.53
N ALA A 12 11.18 -6.94 -2.22
CA ALA A 12 10.25 -6.32 -1.29
C ALA A 12 8.79 -6.48 -1.70
N VAL A 13 8.47 -6.30 -2.99
CA VAL A 13 7.11 -6.49 -3.49
C VAL A 13 6.64 -7.94 -3.37
N GLU A 14 7.47 -8.91 -3.76
CA GLU A 14 7.06 -10.32 -3.65
C GLU A 14 6.92 -10.78 -2.19
N LEU A 15 7.78 -10.29 -1.29
CA LEU A 15 7.67 -10.56 0.15
C LEU A 15 6.38 -9.96 0.73
N TYR A 16 6.02 -8.75 0.33
CA TYR A 16 4.77 -8.11 0.75
C TYR A 16 3.56 -8.86 0.19
N ARG A 17 3.55 -9.17 -1.12
CA ARG A 17 2.48 -9.95 -1.78
C ARG A 17 2.26 -11.30 -1.09
N ALA A 18 3.33 -11.96 -0.65
CA ALA A 18 3.27 -13.23 0.06
C ALA A 18 2.89 -13.11 1.55
N GLY A 19 2.59 -11.90 2.04
CA GLY A 19 2.26 -11.63 3.44
C GLY A 19 3.41 -11.88 4.41
N LYS A 20 4.66 -11.91 3.92
CA LYS A 20 5.85 -12.19 4.74
C LYS A 20 6.40 -10.96 5.45
N VAL A 21 6.05 -9.77 4.97
CA VAL A 21 6.46 -8.49 5.54
C VAL A 21 5.30 -7.50 5.52
N THR A 22 5.31 -6.56 6.45
CA THR A 22 4.40 -5.41 6.43
C THR A 22 4.79 -4.42 5.33
N LEU A 23 3.92 -3.45 5.02
CA LEU A 23 4.23 -2.37 4.07
C LEU A 23 5.48 -1.59 4.49
N SER A 24 5.57 -1.23 5.77
CA SER A 24 6.73 -0.52 6.33
C SER A 24 8.02 -1.32 6.15
N ARG A 25 7.98 -2.62 6.44
CA ARG A 25 9.15 -3.48 6.27
C ARG A 25 9.52 -3.68 4.80
N GLY A 26 8.54 -3.73 3.89
CA GLY A 26 8.78 -3.71 2.45
C GLY A 26 9.49 -2.44 1.97
N ALA A 27 9.06 -1.28 2.46
CA ALA A 27 9.67 0.02 2.16
C ALA A 27 11.15 0.08 2.62
N GLU A 28 11.43 -0.39 3.83
CA GLU A 28 12.80 -0.52 4.36
C GLU A 28 13.69 -1.41 3.47
N ILE A 29 13.20 -2.60 3.07
CA ILE A 29 13.95 -3.53 2.21
C ILE A 29 14.25 -2.89 0.86
N ALA A 30 13.27 -2.19 0.28
CA ALA A 30 13.41 -1.49 -0.99
C ALA A 30 14.29 -0.24 -0.88
N GLY A 31 14.52 0.30 0.33
CA GLY A 31 15.19 1.58 0.53
C GLY A 31 14.33 2.76 0.06
N LEU A 32 13.02 2.66 0.22
CA LEU A 32 12.02 3.65 -0.17
C LEU A 32 11.29 4.19 1.07
N ASP A 33 10.68 5.35 0.95
CA ASP A 33 9.64 5.76 1.89
C ASP A 33 8.33 5.00 1.65
N LEU A 34 7.36 5.19 2.54
CA LEU A 34 6.08 4.49 2.48
C LEU A 34 5.30 4.81 1.20
N GLU A 35 5.29 6.07 0.74
CA GLU A 35 4.46 6.47 -0.40
C GLU A 35 5.03 5.91 -1.70
N ALA A 36 6.35 6.07 -1.90
CA ALA A 36 7.06 5.44 -3.01
C ALA A 36 6.91 3.92 -2.98
N SER A 37 6.88 3.28 -1.80
CA SER A 37 6.62 1.84 -1.70
C SER A 37 5.21 1.46 -2.14
N LYS A 38 4.17 2.27 -1.85
CA LYS A 38 2.80 2.02 -2.32
C LYS A 38 2.72 2.14 -3.85
N GLU A 39 3.39 3.12 -4.43
CA GLU A 39 3.49 3.26 -5.89
C GLU A 39 4.07 2.00 -6.53
N ARG A 40 5.14 1.42 -5.95
CA ARG A 40 5.75 0.16 -6.45
C ARG A 40 4.83 -1.06 -6.36
N LEU A 41 3.91 -1.07 -5.40
CA LEU A 41 2.88 -2.11 -5.29
C LEU A 41 1.79 -1.90 -6.34
N ALA A 42 1.34 -0.65 -6.52
CA ALA A 42 0.33 -0.27 -7.50
C ALA A 42 0.79 -0.56 -8.95
N GLU A 43 2.03 -0.19 -9.30
CA GLU A 43 2.68 -0.52 -10.59
C GLU A 43 2.64 -2.02 -10.93
N ARG A 44 2.56 -2.88 -9.91
CA ARG A 44 2.57 -4.35 -10.04
C ARG A 44 1.23 -5.00 -9.71
N ASN A 45 0.16 -4.21 -9.62
CA ASN A 45 -1.19 -4.66 -9.26
C ASN A 45 -1.22 -5.46 -7.95
N VAL A 46 -0.41 -5.08 -6.97
CA VAL A 46 -0.43 -5.67 -5.63
C VAL A 46 -1.32 -4.81 -4.74
N PRO A 47 -2.50 -5.31 -4.34
CA PRO A 47 -3.41 -4.54 -3.50
C PRO A 47 -2.81 -4.38 -2.09
N ILE A 48 -3.07 -3.23 -1.49
CA ILE A 48 -2.80 -3.01 -0.06
C ILE A 48 -4.05 -3.45 0.70
N LEU A 49 -3.91 -4.52 1.47
CA LEU A 49 -4.99 -5.00 2.31
C LEU A 49 -5.17 -4.03 3.49
N VAL A 50 -6.35 -3.44 3.58
CA VAL A 50 -6.81 -2.68 4.73
C VAL A 50 -7.93 -3.45 5.40
N GLU A 51 -8.01 -3.36 6.71
CA GLU A 51 -9.15 -3.92 7.45
C GLU A 51 -10.44 -3.24 7.00
N GLU A 52 -11.56 -3.99 7.08
CA GLU A 52 -12.85 -3.40 6.82
C GLU A 52 -13.06 -2.22 7.78
N PRO A 53 -13.39 -1.02 7.27
CA PRO A 53 -13.58 0.12 8.14
C PRO A 53 -14.77 -0.13 9.10
N PRO A 54 -14.67 0.32 10.36
CA PRO A 54 -15.80 0.37 11.28
C PRO A 54 -17.04 1.05 10.65
N GLU A 55 -18.22 0.71 11.15
CA GLU A 55 -19.49 1.18 10.59
C GLU A 55 -19.61 2.71 10.59
N ASP A 56 -19.13 3.37 11.64
CA ASP A 56 -19.10 4.82 11.79
C ASP A 56 -18.18 5.49 10.75
N VAL A 57 -17.02 4.88 10.46
CA VAL A 57 -16.11 5.33 9.39
C VAL A 57 -16.79 5.20 8.02
N ARG A 58 -17.48 4.08 7.78
CA ARG A 58 -18.22 3.86 6.52
C ARG A 58 -19.39 4.84 6.37
N ALA A 59 -20.21 5.02 7.39
CA ALA A 59 -21.33 5.95 7.40
C ALA A 59 -20.87 7.41 7.19
N GLY A 60 -19.73 7.78 7.79
CA GLY A 60 -19.09 9.07 7.56
C GLY A 60 -18.66 9.27 6.10
N ALA A 61 -18.04 8.25 5.49
CA ALA A 61 -17.65 8.31 4.08
C ALA A 61 -18.85 8.42 3.12
N GLU A 62 -19.96 7.72 3.40
CA GLU A 62 -21.20 7.84 2.63
C GLU A 62 -21.81 9.23 2.72
N THR A 63 -21.79 9.83 3.92
CA THR A 63 -22.24 11.21 4.15
C THR A 63 -21.44 12.19 3.29
N ILE A 64 -20.10 12.11 3.34
CA ILE A 64 -19.22 12.97 2.52
C ILE A 64 -19.51 12.79 1.03
N ARG A 65 -19.68 11.55 0.57
CA ARG A 65 -20.00 11.26 -0.84
C ARG A 65 -21.32 11.88 -1.28
N GLY A 66 -22.35 11.84 -0.43
CA GLY A 66 -23.64 12.48 -0.68
C GLY A 66 -23.55 14.01 -0.78
N LEU A 67 -22.71 14.64 0.05
CA LEU A 67 -22.46 16.08 0.00
C LEU A 67 -21.78 16.51 -1.31
N TRP A 68 -20.90 15.67 -1.87
CA TRP A 68 -20.12 15.97 -3.07
C TRP A 68 -20.83 15.54 -4.37
N GLY A 69 -21.85 14.69 -4.30
CA GLY A 69 -22.64 14.22 -5.44
C GLY A 69 -23.76 15.16 -5.91
N THR A 70 -23.90 16.35 -5.32
CA THR A 70 -24.98 17.32 -5.65
C THR A 70 -24.49 18.49 -6.49
N ARG A 71 -23.58 18.26 -7.44
CA ARG A 71 -23.08 19.30 -8.35
C ARG A 71 -23.07 18.85 -9.81
#